data_AF-M0AUG9-F1
#
_entry.id   AF-M0AUG9-F1
#
_cell.length_a   1.000
_cell.length_b   1.000
_cell.length_c   1.000
_cell.angle_alpha   90.00
_cell.angle_beta   90.00
_cell.angle_gamma   90.00
#
_symmetry.space_group_name_H-M   'P 1'
#
loop_
_entity.id
_entity.type
_entity.pdbx_description
1 polymer ?
#
loop_
_entity_poly.entity_id
_entity_poly.type
_entity_poly.pdbx_seq_one_letter_code
_entity_poly.pdbx_strand_id
1 'polypeptide(L)'
;MTEQADTVEGIETREAKALTEIMTVLGDLPAVQDDSDRYSVTTESGREYHVHVVDGTCHKKNGEECPDQEYNLDDDDVCKHVHRARYAVGLKEIPEWIDEDAVDDDLGAFVPTKHESSAADADAHTDAKVVADGGAVARSADDAEILEPESDDPWKGPFPEFDKYGNPTGADYVRCRDCGREVIADRKSHVSHRDGCRFEEGDR
;
A
#
# COMPACT_ATOMS: atom_id res chain seq x y z
N MET A 1 46.79 8.10 26.64
CA MET A 1 46.41 8.24 25.22
C MET A 1 44.91 8.16 25.23
N THR A 2 44.26 9.28 24.95
CA THR A 2 42.81 9.43 25.01
C THR A 2 42.28 9.01 23.65
N GLU A 3 41.61 7.87 23.58
CA GLU A 3 40.90 7.43 22.39
C GLU A 3 39.42 7.61 22.69
N GLN A 4 38.84 8.58 21.99
CA GLN A 4 37.49 9.09 22.20
C GLN A 4 36.48 8.03 21.76
N ALA A 5 35.60 7.64 22.67
CA ALA A 5 34.31 7.04 22.33
C ALA A 5 33.44 8.16 21.76
N ASP A 6 33.34 8.22 20.44
CA ASP A 6 32.56 9.22 19.72
C ASP A 6 31.16 8.63 19.46
N THR A 7 30.25 8.94 20.38
CA THR A 7 28.83 9.28 20.15
C THR A 7 28.10 8.60 18.99
N VAL A 8 27.77 7.33 19.21
CA VAL A 8 26.78 6.54 18.46
C VAL A 8 25.80 6.04 19.52
N GLU A 9 24.96 6.94 20.03
CA GLU A 9 23.89 6.60 21.02
C GLU A 9 22.59 7.42 20.76
N GLY A 10 22.68 8.58 20.09
CA GLY A 10 21.52 9.47 19.82
C GLY A 10 20.77 9.18 18.52
N ILE A 11 21.51 9.04 17.40
CA ILE A 11 20.93 8.83 16.06
C ILE A 11 20.37 7.42 15.92
N GLU A 12 21.10 6.42 16.44
CA GLU A 12 20.65 5.02 16.46
C GLU A 12 19.33 4.85 17.21
N THR A 13 19.07 5.63 18.25
CA THR A 13 17.83 5.47 19.03
C THR A 13 16.60 5.92 18.25
N ARG A 14 16.67 7.01 17.46
CA ARG A 14 15.48 7.51 16.73
C ARG A 14 15.19 6.67 15.50
N GLU A 15 16.23 6.26 14.78
CA GLU A 15 16.10 5.39 13.61
C GLU A 15 15.65 3.99 14.01
N ALA A 16 16.23 3.41 15.07
CA ALA A 16 15.78 2.12 15.59
C ALA A 16 14.32 2.18 16.03
N LYS A 17 13.93 3.21 16.80
CA LYS A 17 12.52 3.39 17.19
C LYS A 17 11.59 3.54 15.99
N ALA A 18 12.03 4.24 14.95
CA ALA A 18 11.25 4.38 13.73
C ALA A 18 11.00 3.04 13.02
N LEU A 19 11.91 2.07 13.16
CA LEU A 19 11.80 0.76 12.55
C LEU A 19 11.11 -0.27 13.44
N THR A 20 11.29 -0.19 14.77
CA THR A 20 10.83 -1.22 15.72
C THR A 20 9.55 -0.86 16.50
N GLU A 21 9.18 0.41 16.61
CA GLU A 21 7.90 0.80 17.25
C GLU A 21 6.73 0.66 16.28
N ILE A 22 5.59 0.22 16.82
CA ILE A 22 4.35 0.04 16.04
C ILE A 22 3.82 1.40 15.57
N MET A 23 3.92 1.63 14.26
CA MET A 23 3.48 2.86 13.61
C MET A 23 2.94 2.59 12.20
N THR A 24 1.69 2.96 11.95
CA THR A 24 1.06 2.78 10.64
C THR A 24 1.26 4.02 9.75
N VAL A 25 1.68 3.82 8.49
CA VAL A 25 1.87 4.90 7.51
C VAL A 25 0.83 4.79 6.40
N LEU A 26 0.10 5.88 6.13
CA LEU A 26 -1.01 5.93 5.18
C LEU A 26 -0.85 7.10 4.21
N GLY A 27 -0.95 6.85 2.90
CA GLY A 27 -0.86 7.88 1.84
C GLY A 27 -2.19 8.27 1.19
N ASP A 28 -3.26 7.49 1.40
CA ASP A 28 -4.56 7.65 0.72
C ASP A 28 -5.60 8.46 1.53
N LEU A 29 -5.21 8.99 2.71
CA LEU A 29 -6.17 9.72 3.52
C LEU A 29 -6.49 11.10 2.91
N PRO A 30 -7.75 11.58 2.99
CA PRO A 30 -8.15 12.91 2.53
C PRO A 30 -7.36 14.09 3.06
N ALA A 31 -6.65 13.93 4.18
CA ALA A 31 -5.84 14.99 4.77
C ALA A 31 -4.42 15.11 4.16
N VAL A 32 -3.97 14.09 3.42
CA VAL A 32 -2.61 14.00 2.88
C VAL A 32 -2.56 13.64 1.40
N GLN A 33 -3.65 13.14 0.82
CA GLN A 33 -3.72 12.70 -0.58
C GLN A 33 -3.47 13.79 -1.62
N ASP A 34 -3.58 15.07 -1.24
CA ASP A 34 -3.36 16.21 -2.15
C ASP A 34 -1.87 16.42 -2.47
N ASP A 35 -0.98 15.76 -1.74
CA ASP A 35 0.47 15.90 -1.82
C ASP A 35 1.13 14.51 -1.79
N SER A 36 1.78 14.13 -2.90
CA SER A 36 2.36 12.79 -3.10
C SER A 36 3.53 12.44 -2.18
N ASP A 37 4.04 13.45 -1.47
CA ASP A 37 5.15 13.34 -0.55
C ASP A 37 4.69 13.56 0.91
N ARG A 38 3.37 13.67 1.13
CA ARG A 38 2.76 13.74 2.45
C ARG A 38 2.07 12.44 2.85
N TYR A 39 2.32 12.02 4.08
CA TYR A 39 1.78 10.77 4.64
C TYR A 39 1.24 11.02 6.05
N SER A 40 0.23 10.24 6.43
CA SER A 40 -0.29 10.19 7.80
C SER A 40 0.35 9.03 8.55
N VAL A 41 1.02 9.33 9.67
CA VAL A 41 1.65 8.36 10.55
C VAL A 41 0.84 8.29 11.85
N THR A 42 0.30 7.12 12.16
CA THR A 42 -0.42 6.85 13.40
C THR A 42 0.43 6.00 14.32
N THR A 43 0.67 6.46 15.55
CA THR A 43 1.44 5.73 16.55
C THR A 43 0.56 4.80 17.38
N GLU A 44 1.15 3.84 18.09
CA GLU A 44 0.44 2.96 19.04
C GLU A 44 -0.46 3.70 20.05
N SER A 45 -0.10 4.94 20.41
CA SER A 45 -0.85 5.78 21.34
C SER A 45 -2.11 6.38 20.71
N GLY A 46 -2.39 6.09 19.43
CA GLY A 46 -3.47 6.67 18.64
C GLY A 46 -3.23 8.13 18.24
N ARG A 47 -1.99 8.62 18.33
CA ARG A 47 -1.64 9.97 17.90
C ARG A 47 -1.31 9.95 16.42
N GLU A 48 -1.87 10.90 15.69
CA GLU A 48 -1.72 11.03 14.25
C GLU A 48 -0.87 12.25 13.90
N TYR A 49 0.08 12.04 13.00
CA TYR A 49 1.03 13.04 12.51
C TYR A 49 1.00 13.07 10.98
N HIS A 50 1.05 14.27 10.41
CA HIS A 50 1.18 14.48 8.96
C HIS A 50 2.63 14.84 8.66
N VAL A 51 3.25 14.02 7.82
CA VAL A 51 4.70 14.01 7.57
C VAL A 51 4.94 14.28 6.11
N HIS A 52 5.83 15.22 5.79
CA HIS A 52 6.34 15.41 4.44
C HIS A 52 7.71 14.75 4.31
N VAL A 53 7.84 13.70 3.51
CA VAL A 53 9.04 12.85 3.49
C VAL A 53 10.24 13.51 2.82
N VAL A 54 10.00 14.42 1.87
CA VAL A 54 11.06 15.15 1.15
C VAL A 54 11.61 16.27 2.02
N ASP A 55 10.75 17.19 2.47
CA ASP A 55 11.17 18.33 3.33
C ASP A 55 11.55 17.91 4.75
N GLY A 56 11.13 16.72 5.21
CA GLY A 56 11.38 16.26 6.57
C GLY A 56 10.57 16.98 7.65
N THR A 57 9.45 17.60 7.26
CA THR A 57 8.55 18.30 8.19
C THR A 57 7.52 17.33 8.78
N CYS A 58 7.18 17.53 10.06
CA CYS A 58 6.21 16.71 10.77
C CYS A 58 5.31 17.58 11.64
N HIS A 59 4.01 17.51 11.39
CA HIS A 59 2.98 18.17 12.19
C HIS A 59 2.07 17.14 12.83
N LYS A 60 1.49 17.45 13.99
CA LYS A 60 0.32 16.72 14.49
C LYS A 60 -0.86 16.98 13.57
N LYS A 61 -1.87 16.10 13.62
CA LYS A 61 -3.14 16.27 12.90
C LYS A 61 -3.82 17.64 13.10
N ASN A 62 -3.63 18.29 14.26
CA ASN A 62 -4.19 19.61 14.56
C ASN A 62 -3.35 20.78 14.00
N GLY A 63 -2.27 20.51 13.26
CA GLY A 63 -1.40 21.51 12.64
C GLY A 63 -0.24 22.00 13.52
N GLU A 64 -0.19 21.60 14.79
CA GLU A 64 0.95 21.91 15.66
C GLU A 64 2.21 21.17 15.19
N GLU A 65 3.39 21.75 15.39
CA GLU A 65 4.64 21.05 15.11
C GLU A 65 4.77 19.78 15.98
N CYS A 66 5.45 18.76 15.43
CA CYS A 66 5.77 17.57 16.20
C CYS A 66 6.62 17.97 17.41
N PRO A 67 6.28 17.54 18.65
CA PRO A 67 7.07 17.90 19.82
C PRO A 67 8.53 17.46 19.73
N ASP A 68 8.79 16.37 19.00
CA ASP A 68 10.16 15.93 18.79
C ASP A 68 10.92 16.90 17.89
N GLN A 69 10.27 17.37 16.81
CA GLN A 69 10.84 18.39 15.91
C GLN A 69 11.01 19.75 16.58
N GLU A 70 10.04 20.15 17.41
CA GLU A 70 10.05 21.46 18.08
C GLU A 70 11.13 21.55 19.18
N TYR A 71 11.40 20.46 19.91
CA TYR A 71 12.22 20.52 21.13
C TYR A 71 13.50 19.67 21.12
N ASN A 72 13.60 18.66 20.26
CA ASN A 72 14.59 17.59 20.41
C ASN A 72 15.49 17.35 19.18
N LEU A 73 15.38 18.14 18.11
CA LEU A 73 16.18 17.97 16.89
C LEU A 73 17.17 19.11 16.68
N ASP A 74 18.32 18.76 16.11
CA ASP A 74 19.28 19.68 15.51
C ASP A 74 18.95 19.96 14.02
N ASP A 75 19.60 20.93 13.40
CA ASP A 75 19.31 21.41 12.02
C ASP A 75 19.31 20.32 10.93
N ASP A 76 20.04 19.21 11.11
CA ASP A 76 20.18 18.10 10.14
C ASP A 76 19.40 16.84 10.54
N ASP A 77 18.74 16.85 11.71
CA ASP A 77 18.04 15.70 12.26
C ASP A 77 16.54 15.75 11.90
N VAL A 78 15.91 14.57 11.80
CA VAL A 78 14.45 14.46 11.61
C VAL A 78 13.83 13.58 12.70
N CYS A 79 12.54 13.81 13.00
CA CYS A 79 11.87 13.04 14.04
C CYS A 79 11.62 11.60 13.59
N LYS A 80 11.34 10.71 14.55
CA LYS A 80 11.06 9.29 14.26
C LYS A 80 9.91 9.06 13.26
N HIS A 81 8.92 9.95 13.21
CA HIS A 81 7.80 9.83 12.27
C HIS A 81 8.24 10.05 10.82
N VAL A 82 9.19 10.97 10.60
CA VAL A 82 9.80 11.21 9.28
C VAL A 82 10.65 10.01 8.88
N HIS A 83 11.48 9.49 9.79
CA HIS A 83 12.23 8.26 9.52
C HIS A 83 11.29 7.11 9.15
N ARG A 84 10.25 6.86 9.96
CA ARG A 84 9.26 5.80 9.73
C ARG A 84 8.63 5.91 8.34
N ALA A 85 8.17 7.11 7.98
CA ALA A 85 7.56 7.34 6.67
C ALA A 85 8.56 7.08 5.54
N ARG A 86 9.81 7.59 5.64
CA ARG A 86 10.86 7.37 4.63
C ARG A 86 11.18 5.88 4.41
N TYR A 87 11.26 5.10 5.48
CA TYR A 87 11.44 3.64 5.37
C TYR A 87 10.22 2.97 4.73
N ALA A 88 9.01 3.31 5.20
CA ALA A 88 7.77 2.68 4.73
C ALA A 88 7.49 2.95 3.24
N VAL A 89 7.87 4.13 2.73
CA VAL A 89 7.71 4.48 1.31
C VAL A 89 8.91 4.05 0.44
N GLY A 90 9.94 3.45 1.03
CA GLY A 90 11.15 3.00 0.32
C GLY A 90 12.11 4.11 -0.09
N LEU A 91 12.02 5.30 0.51
CA LEU A 91 12.98 6.40 0.28
C LEU A 91 14.29 6.22 1.06
N LYS A 92 14.28 5.39 2.11
CA LYS A 92 15.47 5.00 2.87
C LYS A 92 15.52 3.48 3.03
N GLU A 93 16.72 2.93 2.90
CA GLU A 93 16.99 1.50 3.05
C GLU A 93 17.20 1.17 4.53
N ILE A 94 16.64 0.05 5.00
CA ILE A 94 16.81 -0.41 6.38
C ILE A 94 18.31 -0.64 6.65
N PRO A 95 18.91 0.01 7.66
CA PRO A 95 20.33 -0.15 7.96
C PRO A 95 20.67 -1.58 8.43
N GLU A 96 21.85 -2.09 8.04
CA GLU A 96 22.31 -3.46 8.36
C GLU A 96 22.50 -3.74 9.86
N TRP A 97 22.63 -2.71 10.69
CA TRP A 97 22.78 -2.86 12.15
C TRP A 97 21.43 -3.06 12.87
N ILE A 98 20.32 -2.87 12.17
CA ILE A 98 18.98 -3.13 12.69
C ILE A 98 18.71 -4.63 12.62
N ASP A 99 18.24 -5.18 13.72
CA ASP A 99 17.72 -6.55 13.78
C ASP A 99 16.42 -6.62 12.95
N GLU A 100 16.47 -7.29 11.79
CA GLU A 100 15.34 -7.37 10.86
C GLU A 100 14.11 -8.03 11.51
N ASP A 101 14.31 -8.97 12.43
CA ASP A 101 13.24 -9.61 13.21
C ASP A 101 12.58 -8.67 14.24
N ALA A 102 13.23 -7.56 14.61
CA ALA A 102 12.67 -6.54 15.48
C ALA A 102 11.98 -5.40 14.72
N VAL A 103 12.11 -5.36 13.39
CA VAL A 103 11.40 -4.40 12.54
C VAL A 103 9.91 -4.69 12.62
N ASP A 104 9.11 -3.63 12.74
CA ASP A 104 7.66 -3.73 12.75
C ASP A 104 7.15 -4.43 11.47
N ASP A 105 6.46 -5.55 11.65
CA ASP A 105 5.97 -6.41 10.55
C ASP A 105 5.04 -5.66 9.57
N ASP A 106 4.38 -4.59 10.02
CA ASP A 106 3.48 -3.74 9.23
C ASP A 106 4.20 -2.59 8.49
N LEU A 107 5.54 -2.54 8.51
CA LEU A 107 6.32 -1.52 7.81
C LEU A 107 6.01 -1.52 6.31
N GLY A 108 5.43 -0.41 5.84
CA GLY A 108 5.10 -0.21 4.43
C GLY A 108 3.82 -0.94 3.95
N ALA A 109 3.16 -1.75 4.78
CA ALA A 109 2.03 -2.59 4.37
C ALA A 109 0.83 -1.82 3.79
N PHE A 110 0.70 -0.53 4.13
CA PHE A 110 -0.43 0.32 3.74
C PHE A 110 -0.04 1.49 2.83
N VAL A 111 1.23 1.55 2.41
CA VAL A 111 1.68 2.56 1.44
C VAL A 111 1.34 2.05 0.04
N PRO A 112 0.64 2.83 -0.80
CA PRO A 112 0.39 2.42 -2.17
C PRO A 112 1.73 2.26 -2.89
N THR A 113 1.98 1.09 -3.47
CA THR A 113 3.16 0.87 -4.29
C THR A 113 3.12 1.86 -5.46
N LYS A 114 4.07 2.80 -5.54
CA LYS A 114 4.16 3.83 -6.60
C LYS A 114 4.33 3.26 -8.03
N HIS A 115 4.24 1.94 -8.21
CA HIS A 115 4.36 1.26 -9.50
C HIS A 115 3.06 1.13 -10.30
N GLU A 116 1.89 1.56 -9.79
CA GLU A 116 0.62 1.47 -10.53
C GLU A 116 -0.19 2.78 -10.51
N SER A 117 0.48 3.92 -10.58
CA SER A 117 -0.18 5.22 -10.76
C SER A 117 0.61 6.12 -11.72
N SER A 118 0.64 5.69 -12.98
CA SER A 118 0.95 6.54 -14.13
C SER A 118 0.10 6.10 -15.31
N ALA A 119 -1.21 6.26 -15.16
CA ALA A 119 -2.16 6.22 -16.28
C ALA A 119 -3.35 7.13 -15.96
N ALA A 120 -3.11 8.44 -15.88
CA ALA A 120 -4.14 9.45 -16.05
C ALA A 120 -3.55 10.67 -16.77
N ASP A 121 -3.86 10.72 -18.07
CA ASP A 121 -4.12 11.90 -18.89
C ASP A 121 -3.01 12.96 -19.06
N ALA A 122 -2.16 12.74 -20.08
CA ALA A 122 -1.64 13.82 -20.91
C ALA A 122 -1.94 13.50 -22.38
N ASP A 123 -2.97 14.15 -22.92
CA ASP A 123 -3.21 14.30 -24.35
C ASP A 123 -2.02 15.05 -24.96
N ALA A 124 -1.16 14.32 -25.67
CA ALA A 124 -0.19 14.88 -26.59
C ALA A 124 -0.08 13.96 -27.80
N HIS A 125 -0.76 14.35 -28.87
CA HIS A 125 -0.50 13.86 -30.21
C HIS A 125 1.01 13.93 -30.53
N THR A 126 1.66 12.78 -30.65
CA THR A 126 2.89 12.64 -31.43
C THR A 126 2.92 11.25 -32.03
N ASP A 127 2.80 11.24 -33.35
CA ASP A 127 3.08 10.11 -34.23
C ASP A 127 4.57 9.75 -34.08
N ALA A 128 4.86 8.73 -33.28
CA ALA A 128 6.19 8.14 -33.18
C ALA A 128 6.08 6.65 -33.54
N LYS A 129 6.38 6.38 -34.81
CA LYS A 129 6.57 5.06 -35.39
C LYS A 129 7.53 4.22 -34.54
N VAL A 130 7.01 3.15 -33.92
CA VAL A 130 7.81 2.12 -33.23
C VAL A 130 8.66 1.38 -34.27
N VAL A 131 9.98 1.35 -34.05
CA VAL A 131 10.90 0.41 -34.70
C VAL A 131 11.44 -0.48 -33.58
N ALA A 132 10.98 -1.73 -33.55
CA ALA A 132 11.49 -2.74 -32.65
C ALA A 132 12.66 -3.47 -33.33
N ASP A 133 13.85 -3.37 -32.76
CA ASP A 133 14.94 -4.33 -32.98
C ASP A 133 15.21 -5.05 -31.66
N GLY A 134 15.13 -6.37 -31.73
CA GLY A 134 15.01 -7.26 -30.59
C GLY A 134 16.25 -7.36 -29.72
N GLY A 135 16.02 -7.53 -28.41
CA GLY A 135 17.02 -7.97 -27.44
C GLY A 135 16.42 -9.04 -26.55
N ALA A 136 16.89 -10.28 -26.70
CA ALA A 136 16.46 -11.43 -25.92
C ALA A 136 16.98 -11.34 -24.47
N VAL A 137 16.13 -11.68 -23.49
CA VAL A 137 16.57 -12.05 -22.14
C VAL A 137 16.14 -13.48 -21.84
N ALA A 138 17.07 -14.21 -21.23
CA ALA A 138 16.98 -15.62 -20.95
C ALA A 138 15.83 -15.94 -19.98
N ARG A 139 15.13 -17.03 -20.30
CA ARG A 139 14.13 -17.67 -19.45
C ARG A 139 14.86 -18.66 -18.56
N SER A 140 14.95 -18.36 -17.27
CA SER A 140 15.08 -19.41 -16.27
C SER A 140 13.68 -19.98 -16.04
N ALA A 141 13.49 -21.23 -16.45
CA ALA A 141 12.63 -22.15 -15.72
C ALA A 141 13.19 -22.21 -14.28
N ASP A 142 12.41 -22.32 -13.21
CA ASP A 142 11.30 -23.23 -12.96
C ASP A 142 10.45 -22.64 -11.81
N ASP A 143 9.13 -22.56 -11.95
CA ASP A 143 8.19 -23.01 -10.91
C ASP A 143 6.79 -23.14 -11.53
N ALA A 144 6.08 -24.21 -11.16
CA ALA A 144 4.98 -24.74 -11.93
C ALA A 144 3.63 -24.09 -11.55
N GLU A 145 2.93 -23.58 -12.54
CA GLU A 145 1.54 -23.13 -12.43
C GLU A 145 0.63 -24.33 -12.04
N ILE A 146 -0.04 -24.24 -10.88
CA ILE A 146 -1.23 -25.05 -10.61
C ILE A 146 -2.37 -24.39 -11.40
N LEU A 147 -2.60 -24.87 -12.61
CA LEU A 147 -3.81 -24.52 -13.36
C LEU A 147 -4.99 -25.19 -12.66
N GLU A 148 -5.67 -24.45 -11.79
CA GLU A 148 -7.01 -24.83 -11.36
C GLU A 148 -7.86 -25.06 -12.62
N PRO A 149 -8.58 -26.21 -12.72
CA PRO A 149 -9.39 -26.46 -13.90
C PRO A 149 -10.38 -25.32 -14.05
N GLU A 150 -10.37 -24.71 -15.23
CA GLU A 150 -11.35 -23.73 -15.69
C GLU A 150 -12.74 -24.25 -15.37
N SER A 151 -13.31 -23.79 -14.26
CA SER A 151 -14.61 -24.24 -13.81
C SER A 151 -15.64 -23.75 -14.83
N ASP A 152 -16.54 -24.62 -15.27
CA ASP A 152 -17.63 -24.24 -16.18
C ASP A 152 -18.74 -23.45 -15.45
N ASP A 153 -18.63 -23.29 -14.12
CA ASP A 153 -19.59 -22.52 -13.32
C ASP A 153 -19.58 -21.04 -13.71
N PRO A 154 -20.66 -20.44 -14.21
CA PRO A 154 -20.64 -19.07 -14.72
C PRO A 154 -20.29 -18.01 -13.67
N TRP A 155 -20.33 -18.37 -12.38
CA TRP A 155 -20.18 -17.46 -11.25
C TRP A 155 -18.76 -17.46 -10.68
N LYS A 156 -18.26 -16.26 -10.38
CA LYS A 156 -17.02 -16.00 -9.65
C LYS A 156 -17.36 -15.64 -8.21
N GLY A 157 -16.67 -16.22 -7.23
CA GLY A 157 -16.88 -15.99 -5.80
C GLY A 157 -16.65 -17.28 -5.01
N PRO A 158 -17.05 -17.34 -3.72
CA PRO A 158 -17.82 -16.34 -2.98
C PRO A 158 -17.02 -15.08 -2.62
N PHE A 159 -17.69 -13.94 -2.59
CA PHE A 159 -17.18 -12.66 -2.08
C PHE A 159 -18.03 -12.21 -0.88
N PRO A 160 -17.44 -11.66 0.18
CA PRO A 160 -18.20 -11.17 1.32
C PRO A 160 -19.06 -9.95 0.95
N GLU A 161 -20.33 -9.98 1.33
CA GLU A 161 -21.26 -8.85 1.21
C GLU A 161 -21.07 -7.87 2.38
N PHE A 162 -20.89 -6.59 2.09
CA PHE A 162 -20.80 -5.52 3.10
C PHE A 162 -22.04 -4.62 3.09
N ASP A 163 -22.43 -4.13 4.26
CA ASP A 163 -23.48 -3.14 4.38
C ASP A 163 -23.00 -1.75 3.90
N LYS A 164 -23.92 -0.78 3.85
CA LYS A 164 -23.61 0.61 3.46
C LYS A 164 -22.60 1.33 4.37
N TYR A 165 -22.25 0.73 5.51
CA TYR A 165 -21.27 1.23 6.47
C TYR A 165 -19.95 0.44 6.42
N GLY A 166 -19.82 -0.53 5.50
CA GLY A 166 -18.61 -1.34 5.34
C GLY A 166 -18.50 -2.53 6.29
N ASN A 167 -19.54 -2.87 7.05
CA ASN A 167 -19.51 -4.05 7.93
C ASN A 167 -19.94 -5.31 7.17
N PRO A 168 -19.34 -6.49 7.45
CA PRO A 168 -19.76 -7.73 6.81
C PRO A 168 -21.19 -8.07 7.22
N THR A 169 -22.06 -8.31 6.24
CA THR A 169 -23.46 -8.69 6.46
C THR A 169 -23.62 -10.16 6.88
N GLY A 170 -22.57 -10.96 6.72
CA GLY A 170 -22.59 -12.40 6.93
C GLY A 170 -23.16 -13.20 5.75
N ALA A 171 -23.50 -12.53 4.64
CA ALA A 171 -23.80 -13.18 3.37
C ALA A 171 -22.60 -13.09 2.42
N ASP A 172 -22.54 -14.04 1.48
CA ASP A 172 -21.63 -13.99 0.35
C ASP A 172 -22.41 -13.73 -0.94
N TYR A 173 -21.79 -13.03 -1.88
CA TYR A 173 -22.28 -12.88 -3.24
C TYR A 173 -21.35 -13.52 -4.24
N VAL A 174 -21.88 -13.81 -5.42
CA VAL A 174 -21.16 -14.29 -6.58
C VAL A 174 -21.47 -13.38 -7.78
N ARG A 175 -20.50 -13.26 -8.69
CA ARG A 175 -20.58 -12.40 -9.88
C ARG A 175 -20.41 -13.22 -11.15
N CYS A 176 -21.33 -13.10 -12.09
CA CYS A 176 -21.20 -13.76 -13.40
C CYS A 176 -19.96 -13.23 -14.13
N ARG A 177 -19.12 -14.13 -14.66
CA ARG A 177 -17.87 -13.80 -15.35
C ARG A 177 -18.08 -13.11 -16.69
N ASP A 178 -19.24 -13.29 -17.32
CA ASP A 178 -19.54 -12.75 -18.64
C ASP A 178 -20.37 -11.46 -18.55
N CYS A 179 -21.52 -11.51 -17.87
CA CYS A 179 -22.44 -10.37 -17.82
C CYS A 179 -22.28 -9.48 -16.59
N GLY A 180 -21.38 -9.81 -15.65
CA GLY A 180 -21.11 -9.02 -14.44
C GLY A 180 -22.27 -8.93 -13.44
N ARG A 181 -23.33 -9.73 -13.59
CA ARG A 181 -24.48 -9.75 -12.67
C ARG A 181 -24.02 -10.28 -11.31
N GLU A 182 -24.44 -9.62 -10.24
CA GLU A 182 -24.16 -10.03 -8.86
C GLU A 182 -25.41 -10.58 -8.20
N VAL A 183 -25.24 -11.64 -7.40
CA VAL A 183 -26.32 -12.31 -6.67
C VAL A 183 -25.77 -12.92 -5.38
N ILE A 184 -26.56 -12.92 -4.32
CA ILE A 184 -26.27 -13.69 -3.10
C ILE A 184 -26.02 -15.15 -3.47
N ALA A 185 -24.95 -15.77 -2.97
CA ALA A 185 -24.51 -17.11 -3.36
C ALA A 185 -25.63 -18.17 -3.26
N ASP A 186 -26.47 -18.07 -2.23
CA ASP A 186 -27.64 -18.94 -2.00
C ASP A 186 -28.81 -18.73 -2.99
N ARG A 187 -28.77 -17.66 -3.80
CA ARG A 187 -29.85 -17.27 -4.71
C ARG A 187 -29.48 -17.32 -6.19
N LYS A 188 -28.34 -17.91 -6.54
CA LYS A 188 -27.84 -17.96 -7.93
C LYS A 188 -28.83 -18.59 -8.93
N SER A 189 -29.56 -19.62 -8.51
CA SER A 189 -30.59 -20.34 -9.30
C SER A 189 -31.89 -19.56 -9.55
N HIS A 190 -32.03 -18.36 -8.98
CA HIS A 190 -33.22 -17.52 -9.13
C HIS A 190 -32.95 -16.25 -9.94
N VAL A 191 -31.74 -16.10 -10.50
CA VAL A 191 -31.31 -14.89 -11.19
C VAL A 191 -31.10 -15.16 -12.67
N SER A 192 -31.80 -14.38 -13.49
CA SER A 192 -31.57 -14.35 -14.93
C SER A 192 -30.33 -13.52 -15.26
N HIS A 193 -29.55 -14.01 -16.23
CA HIS A 193 -28.45 -13.26 -16.82
C HIS A 193 -28.96 -12.04 -17.63
N ARG A 194 -28.03 -11.11 -17.92
CA ARG A 194 -28.31 -9.99 -18.85
C ARG A 194 -28.41 -10.54 -20.28
N ASP A 195 -29.21 -9.89 -21.12
CA ASP A 195 -29.31 -10.17 -22.56
C ASP A 195 -27.92 -10.20 -23.22
N GLY A 196 -27.63 -11.24 -24.00
CA GLY A 196 -26.33 -11.46 -24.66
C GLY A 196 -25.24 -12.07 -23.77
N CYS A 197 -25.61 -12.69 -22.65
CA CYS A 197 -24.68 -13.38 -21.77
C CYS A 197 -24.40 -14.78 -22.30
N ARG A 198 -23.14 -15.19 -22.47
CA ARG A 198 -22.81 -16.53 -22.97
C ARG A 198 -23.36 -17.70 -22.14
N PHE A 199 -23.79 -17.43 -20.91
CA PHE A 199 -24.33 -18.39 -19.95
C PHE A 199 -25.87 -18.35 -19.86
N GLU A 200 -26.54 -17.61 -20.74
CA GLU A 200 -28.00 -17.43 -20.77
C GLU A 200 -28.80 -18.73 -20.96
N GLU A 201 -28.21 -19.77 -21.55
CA GLU A 201 -28.88 -21.05 -21.86
C GLU A 201 -28.58 -22.20 -20.87
N GLY A 202 -27.71 -21.99 -19.87
CA GLY A 202 -27.18 -23.04 -18.99
C GLY A 202 -27.86 -23.23 -17.63
N ASP A 203 -28.76 -22.33 -17.21
CA ASP A 203 -29.40 -22.36 -15.89
C ASP A 203 -30.85 -22.88 -16.01
N ARG A 204 -31.02 -24.20 -15.94
CA ARG A 204 -32.30 -24.87 -15.65
C ARG A 204 -32.10 -26.03 -14.69
#